data_AF-A0A1I0D6G9-F1
#
_entry.id   AF-A0A1I0D6G9-F1
#
_cell.length_a   1.000
_cell.length_b   1.000
_cell.length_c   1.000
_cell.angle_alpha   90.00
_cell.angle_beta   90.00
_cell.angle_gamma   90.00
#
_symmetry.space_group_name_H-M   'P 1'
#
loop_
_entity.id
_entity.type
_entity.pdbx_description
1 polymer ?
#
loop_
_entity_poly.entity_id
_entity_poly.type
_entity_poly.pdbx_seq_one_letter_code
_entity_poly.pdbx_strand_id
1 'polypeptide(L)'
;MTEESKKHALTNAEKQQRYRERQKAKGKKEMRGYLTKEALTCYELIQEQTGWSDSIILSNAIRLTYAAYKNGQIGLLNNWLNENDL
;
A
#
# COMPACT_ATOMS: atom_id res chain seq x y z
N MET A 1 28.42 37.00 5.15
CA MET A 1 26.95 36.88 5.02
C MET A 1 26.68 36.09 3.75
N THR A 2 26.29 34.83 3.86
CA THR A 2 26.03 33.96 2.71
C THR A 2 24.65 34.26 2.15
N GLU A 3 24.59 34.73 0.90
CA GLU A 3 23.33 34.93 0.18
C GLU A 3 22.59 33.60 0.04
N GLU A 4 21.48 33.45 0.75
CA GLU A 4 20.55 32.35 0.55
C GLU A 4 19.95 32.48 -0.86
N SER A 5 20.35 31.56 -1.75
CA SER A 5 19.80 31.44 -3.10
C SER A 5 18.27 31.32 -3.01
N LYS A 6 17.55 32.41 -3.33
CA LYS A 6 16.09 32.42 -3.43
C LYS A 6 15.68 31.35 -4.43
N LYS A 7 15.14 30.22 -3.94
CA LYS A 7 14.63 29.15 -4.80
C LYS A 7 13.60 29.76 -5.75
N HIS A 8 13.86 29.64 -7.05
CA HIS A 8 12.94 30.12 -8.08
C HIS A 8 11.54 29.57 -7.78
N ALA A 9 10.54 30.44 -7.77
CA ALA A 9 9.17 30.02 -7.54
C ALA A 9 8.77 29.10 -8.71
N LEU A 10 8.37 27.86 -8.38
CA LEU A 10 7.89 26.91 -9.37
C LEU A 10 6.56 27.42 -9.95
N THR A 11 6.42 27.28 -11.25
CA THR A 11 5.14 27.48 -11.95
C THR A 11 4.11 26.46 -11.47
N ASN A 12 2.83 26.73 -11.72
CA ASN A 12 1.76 25.79 -11.36
C ASN A 12 1.92 24.44 -12.06
N ALA A 13 2.40 24.43 -13.30
CA ALA A 13 2.67 23.21 -14.05
C ALA A 13 3.76 22.36 -13.40
N GLU A 14 4.88 22.98 -13.02
CA GLU A 14 5.99 22.28 -12.34
C GLU A 14 5.59 21.79 -10.95
N LYS A 15 4.77 22.55 -10.21
CA LYS A 15 4.20 22.09 -8.94
C LYS A 15 3.34 20.84 -9.12
N GLN A 16 2.49 20.81 -10.14
CA GLN A 16 1.66 19.64 -10.44
C GLN A 16 2.49 18.43 -10.90
N GLN A 17 3.49 18.65 -11.74
CA GLN A 17 4.43 17.60 -12.14
C GLN A 17 5.16 17.01 -10.93
N ARG A 18 5.75 17.87 -10.08
CA ARG A 18 6.43 17.46 -8.86
C ARG A 18 5.49 16.75 -7.88
N TYR A 19 4.22 17.15 -7.81
CA TYR A 19 3.21 16.43 -7.03
C TYR A 19 2.98 15.03 -7.60
N ARG A 20 2.75 14.89 -8.91
CA ARG A 20 2.57 13.58 -9.56
C ARG A 20 3.79 12.68 -9.40
N GLU A 21 5.00 13.23 -9.54
CA GLU A 21 6.26 12.53 -9.32
C GLU A 21 6.45 12.11 -7.86
N ARG A 22 6.11 12.97 -6.89
CA ARG A 22 6.11 12.60 -5.47
C ARG A 22 5.09 11.52 -5.15
N GLN A 23 3.90 11.57 -5.74
CA GLN A 23 2.88 10.54 -5.56
C GLN A 23 3.32 9.21 -6.20
N LYS A 24 3.97 9.27 -7.38
CA LYS A 24 4.57 8.11 -8.04
C LYS A 24 5.72 7.51 -7.22
N ALA A 25 6.58 8.35 -6.65
CA ALA A 25 7.77 7.96 -5.88
C ALA A 25 7.46 7.51 -4.45
N LYS A 26 6.46 8.08 -3.79
CA LYS A 26 5.99 7.60 -2.48
C LYS A 26 5.48 6.17 -2.56
N GLY A 27 5.05 5.73 -3.75
CA GLY A 27 4.23 4.54 -3.90
C GLY A 27 2.88 4.77 -3.22
N LYS A 28 1.86 4.05 -3.67
CA LYS A 28 0.67 3.89 -2.84
C LYS A 28 1.18 3.14 -1.61
N LYS A 29 1.26 3.81 -0.46
CA LYS A 29 1.75 3.23 0.81
C LYS A 29 0.84 3.69 1.94
N GLU A 30 -0.46 3.66 1.69
CA GLU A 30 -1.46 4.20 2.63
C GLU A 30 -1.73 3.24 3.80
N MET A 31 -1.42 1.95 3.62
CA MET A 31 -1.79 0.90 4.58
C MET A 31 -0.74 0.61 5.66
N ARG A 32 0.52 1.01 5.47
CA ARG A 32 1.66 0.49 6.26
C ARG A 32 1.61 0.80 7.76
N GLY A 33 0.90 1.86 8.19
CA GLY A 33 0.81 2.25 9.60
C GLY A 33 -0.18 1.41 10.43
N TYR A 34 -1.05 0.64 9.77
CA TYR A 34 -2.11 -0.14 10.43
C TYR A 34 -1.88 -1.65 10.34
N LEU A 35 -0.79 -2.08 9.71
CA LEU A 35 -0.49 -3.49 9.50
C LEU A 35 0.55 -3.97 10.52
N THR A 36 0.38 -5.20 11.00
CA THR A 36 1.43 -5.92 11.71
C THR A 36 2.59 -6.23 10.75
N LYS A 37 3.72 -6.74 11.27
CA LYS A 37 4.89 -7.04 10.44
C LYS A 37 4.62 -8.18 9.45
N GLU A 38 3.83 -9.15 9.90
CA GLU A 38 3.39 -10.32 9.14
C GLU A 38 2.50 -9.87 7.98
N ALA A 39 1.48 -9.06 8.28
CA ALA A 39 0.59 -8.49 7.27
C ALA A 39 1.33 -7.55 6.29
N LEU A 40 2.37 -6.84 6.74
CA LEU A 40 3.22 -6.04 5.86
C LEU A 40 4.03 -6.92 4.91
N THR A 41 4.54 -8.05 5.38
CA THR A 41 5.25 -9.04 4.56
C THR A 41 4.34 -9.63 3.50
N CYS A 42 3.13 -10.03 3.88
CA CYS A 42 2.08 -10.48 2.96
C CYS A 42 1.77 -9.43 1.89
N TYR A 43 1.64 -8.16 2.30
CA TYR A 43 1.39 -7.05 1.38
C TYR A 43 2.55 -6.86 0.39
N GLU A 44 3.80 -6.91 0.84
CA GLU A 44 4.98 -6.75 -0.04
C GLU A 44 5.09 -7.89 -1.05
N LEU A 45 4.85 -9.14 -0.62
CA LEU A 45 4.83 -10.31 -1.50
C LEU A 45 3.72 -10.22 -2.56
N ILE A 46 2.50 -9.84 -2.16
CA ILE A 46 1.39 -9.66 -3.11
C ILE A 46 1.74 -8.56 -4.12
N GLN A 47 2.27 -7.42 -3.66
CA GLN A 47 2.65 -6.31 -4.52
C GLN A 47 3.75 -6.73 -5.52
N GLU A 48 4.77 -7.44 -5.08
CA GLU A 48 5.86 -7.93 -5.93
C GLU A 48 5.36 -8.89 -7.01
N GLN A 49 4.51 -9.85 -6.65
CA GLN A 49 4.03 -10.88 -7.58
C GLN A 49 2.97 -10.38 -8.56
N THR A 50 2.13 -9.43 -8.14
CA THR A 50 0.97 -9.00 -8.93
C THR A 50 1.15 -7.63 -9.60
N GLY A 51 2.08 -6.81 -9.11
CA GLY A 51 2.19 -5.40 -9.47
C GLY A 51 0.99 -4.56 -9.06
N TRP A 52 0.12 -5.08 -8.19
CA TRP A 52 -1.10 -4.39 -7.80
C TRP A 52 -0.82 -3.19 -6.89
N SER A 53 -1.76 -2.26 -7.00
CA SER A 53 -1.79 -1.02 -6.26
C SER A 53 -2.51 -1.22 -4.91
N ASP A 54 -2.20 -0.46 -3.86
CA ASP A 54 -2.78 -0.62 -2.51
C ASP A 54 -4.30 -0.74 -2.52
N SER A 55 -4.97 0.16 -3.24
CA SER A 55 -6.42 0.17 -3.34
C SER A 55 -6.98 -1.13 -3.94
N ILE A 56 -6.26 -1.74 -4.88
CA ILE A 56 -6.64 -3.02 -5.50
C ILE A 56 -6.40 -4.16 -4.52
N ILE A 57 -5.23 -4.20 -3.88
CA ILE A 57 -4.89 -5.23 -2.89
C ILE A 57 -5.91 -5.21 -1.74
N LEU A 58 -6.18 -4.03 -1.18
CA LEU A 58 -7.14 -3.86 -0.09
C LEU A 58 -8.56 -4.23 -0.51
N SER A 59 -9.03 -3.75 -1.67
CA SER A 59 -10.36 -4.09 -2.17
C SER A 59 -10.52 -5.59 -2.37
N ASN A 60 -9.50 -6.24 -2.94
CA ASN A 60 -9.50 -7.69 -3.15
C ASN A 60 -9.43 -8.45 -1.81
N ALA A 61 -8.60 -8.03 -0.87
CA ALA A 61 -8.49 -8.65 0.45
C ALA A 61 -9.85 -8.66 1.16
N ILE A 62 -10.54 -7.51 1.23
CA ILE A 62 -11.87 -7.42 1.86
C ILE A 62 -12.88 -8.35 1.18
N ARG A 63 -12.89 -8.39 -0.16
CA ARG A 63 -13.81 -9.24 -0.94
C ARG A 63 -13.51 -10.73 -0.73
N LEU A 64 -12.25 -11.12 -0.69
CA LEU A 64 -11.82 -12.49 -0.43
C LEU A 64 -12.16 -12.92 1.00
N THR A 65 -11.92 -12.07 2.00
CA THR A 65 -12.32 -12.33 3.39
C THR A 65 -13.84 -12.52 3.51
N TYR A 66 -14.63 -11.68 2.84
CA TYR A 66 -16.08 -11.83 2.83
C TYR A 66 -16.53 -13.10 2.08
N ALA A 67 -15.89 -13.44 0.96
CA ALA A 67 -16.18 -14.67 0.23
C ALA A 67 -15.86 -15.92 1.10
N ALA A 68 -14.74 -15.92 1.80
CA ALA A 68 -14.37 -16.97 2.75
C ALA A 68 -15.41 -17.13 3.87
N TYR A 69 -15.90 -16.00 4.41
CA TYR A 69 -16.99 -16.01 5.39
C TYR A 69 -18.26 -16.63 4.80
N LYS A 70 -18.67 -16.19 3.61
CA LYS A 70 -19.88 -16.70 2.93
C LYS A 70 -19.81 -18.20 2.62
N ASN A 71 -18.62 -18.72 2.40
CA ASN A 71 -18.38 -20.14 2.13
C ASN A 71 -18.08 -20.97 3.40
N GLY A 72 -18.13 -20.37 4.60
CA GLY A 72 -17.85 -21.06 5.87
C GLY A 72 -16.38 -21.44 6.07
N GLN A 73 -15.47 -20.91 5.26
CA GLN A 73 -14.04 -21.26 5.27
C GLN A 73 -13.19 -20.30 6.10
N ILE A 74 -13.75 -19.18 6.58
CA ILE A 74 -12.97 -18.13 7.26
C ILE A 74 -12.22 -18.63 8.50
N GLY A 75 -12.80 -19.54 9.29
CA GLY A 75 -12.13 -20.10 10.46
C GLY A 75 -10.92 -20.96 10.10
N LEU A 76 -11.07 -21.80 9.06
CA LEU A 76 -9.98 -22.62 8.53
C LEU A 76 -8.83 -21.76 8.02
N LEU A 77 -9.15 -20.74 7.22
CA LEU A 77 -8.14 -19.85 6.66
C LEU A 77 -7.44 -19.01 7.73
N ASN A 78 -8.17 -18.52 8.73
CA ASN A 78 -7.55 -17.79 9.84
C ASN A 78 -6.61 -18.68 10.67
N ASN A 79 -6.99 -19.93 10.93
CA ASN A 79 -6.10 -20.87 11.62
C ASN A 79 -4.83 -21.12 10.80
N TRP A 80 -4.98 -21.32 9.50
CA TRP A 80 -3.85 -21.51 8.60
C TRP A 80 -2.90 -20.30 8.59
N LEU A 81 -3.43 -19.07 8.59
CA LEU A 81 -2.61 -17.85 8.70
C LEU A 81 -1.78 -17.84 9.99
N ASN A 82 -2.41 -18.14 11.13
CA ASN A 82 -1.73 -18.19 12.42
C ASN A 82 -0.64 -19.29 12.48
N GLU A 83 -0.90 -20.45 11.89
CA GLU A 83 0.06 -21.57 11.86
C GLU A 83 1.28 -21.31 10.98
N ASN A 84 1.18 -20.36 10.04
CA ASN A 84 2.24 -20.02 9.08
C ASN A 84 2.86 -18.63 9.34
N ASP A 85 2.51 -17.97 10.45
CA ASP A 85 2.98 -16.64 10.82
C ASP A 85 2.73 -15.56 9.74
N LEU A 86 1.50 -15.55 9.19
CA LEU A 86 1.07 -14.65 8.10
C LEU A 86 0.04 -13.59 8.51
#